data_AF-A0A4S4M6N0-F1
#
_entry.id   AF-A0A4S4M6N0-F1
#
_cell.length_a   1.000
_cell.length_b   1.000
_cell.length_c   1.000
_cell.angle_alpha   90.00
_cell.angle_beta   90.00
_cell.angle_gamma   90.00
#
_symmetry.space_group_name_H-M   'P 1'
#
loop_
_entity.id
_entity.type
_entity.pdbx_description
1 polymer ?
#
loop_
_entity_poly.entity_id
_entity_poly.type
_entity_poly.pdbx_seq_one_letter_code
_entity_poly.pdbx_strand_id
1 'polypeptide(L)'
;MQRLESSEQTLKRQNTRVIELQREASKQLETVRYEASAQTDTVAQTDADTQTDAAAQTDVVAQTEVVAQTEAATAEGGEGSLDSVDVVGAGGSLGAEGGPVASSTIIGTDVAIMTSAPLLSKSKTRWSPADFRRRLLVDPALLGPEYIALADGCLKLHESAPLTKKMLGTKASRPPQLVQWIKEGRPFQDVHIDATFAETFAPLVWKWWCSMQPEWRVIVDGKPLPVNWTSRKWDSLNKCGLDGWFSLVLCMKWWGLGLQAYEGEKEPDMRADWLAALADMTNMLGGLLEFLQSSTTVP
;
A
#
# COMPACT_ATOMS: atom_id res chain seq x y z
N MET A 1 20.95 8.00 -48.33
CA MET A 1 21.32 8.04 -46.90
C MET A 1 21.15 9.45 -46.32
N GLN A 2 21.86 10.49 -46.79
CA GLN A 2 21.77 11.88 -46.29
C GLN A 2 20.40 12.42 -45.81
N ARG A 3 19.28 12.17 -46.51
CA ARG A 3 17.95 12.63 -46.05
C ARG A 3 17.48 11.96 -44.75
N LEU A 4 17.82 10.69 -44.53
CA LEU A 4 17.49 9.95 -43.31
C LEU A 4 18.34 10.44 -42.12
N GLU A 5 19.64 10.65 -42.34
CA GLU A 5 20.56 11.18 -41.33
C GLU A 5 20.14 12.59 -40.88
N SER A 6 19.75 13.46 -41.84
CA SER A 6 19.20 14.79 -41.55
C SER A 6 17.89 14.75 -40.75
N SER A 7 17.02 13.78 -41.04
CA SER A 7 15.77 13.58 -40.29
C SER A 7 16.04 13.11 -38.86
N GLU A 8 16.92 12.13 -38.66
CA GLU A 8 17.29 11.62 -37.34
C GLU A 8 17.97 12.70 -36.48
N GLN A 9 18.84 13.50 -37.08
CA GLN A 9 19.51 14.61 -36.40
C GLN A 9 18.54 15.74 -36.02
N THR A 10 17.49 15.96 -36.82
CA THR A 10 16.40 16.89 -36.51
C THR A 10 15.54 16.36 -35.35
N LEU A 11 15.17 15.08 -35.38
CA LEU A 11 14.40 14.43 -34.30
C LEU A 11 15.16 14.45 -32.97
N LYS A 12 16.48 14.20 -32.99
CA LYS A 12 17.35 14.32 -31.81
C LYS A 12 17.29 15.73 -31.20
N ARG A 13 17.40 16.78 -32.01
CA ARG A 13 17.30 18.19 -31.56
C ARG A 13 15.92 18.52 -30.99
N GLN A 14 14.84 17.99 -31.57
CA GLN A 14 13.49 18.17 -31.04
C GLN A 14 13.32 17.48 -29.68
N ASN A 15 13.78 16.23 -29.54
CA ASN A 15 13.73 15.52 -28.26
C ASN A 15 14.55 16.22 -27.17
N THR A 16 15.74 16.75 -27.46
CA THR A 16 16.50 17.56 -26.50
C THR A 16 15.72 18.77 -26.01
N ARG A 17 15.06 19.52 -26.92
CA ARG A 17 14.23 20.68 -26.55
C ARG A 17 13.03 20.28 -25.69
N VAL A 18 12.37 19.16 -25.99
CA VAL A 18 11.24 18.67 -25.16
C VAL A 18 11.73 18.34 -23.75
N ILE A 19 12.87 17.67 -23.61
CA ILE A 19 13.47 17.34 -22.30
C ILE A 19 13.85 18.61 -21.52
N GLU A 20 14.40 19.63 -22.18
CA GLU A 20 14.71 20.92 -21.57
C GLU A 20 13.45 21.67 -21.10
N LEU A 21 12.41 21.72 -21.94
CA LEU A 21 11.12 22.34 -21.58
C LEU A 21 10.43 21.60 -20.43
N GLN A 22 10.47 20.27 -20.40
CA GLN A 22 9.95 19.48 -19.28
C GLN A 22 10.71 19.76 -17.99
N ARG A 23 12.05 19.82 -18.04
CA ARG A 23 12.88 20.17 -16.88
C ARG A 23 12.55 21.57 -16.35
N GLU A 24 12.36 22.55 -17.24
CA GLU A 24 12.04 23.92 -16.82
C GLU A 24 10.62 24.04 -16.25
N ALA A 25 9.65 23.36 -16.84
CA ALA A 25 8.29 23.27 -16.28
C ALA A 25 8.28 22.61 -14.89
N SER A 26 9.08 21.56 -14.66
CA SER A 26 9.24 20.97 -13.33
C SER A 26 9.84 21.93 -12.30
N LYS A 27 10.85 22.73 -12.68
CA LYS A 27 11.39 23.76 -11.76
C LYS A 27 10.35 24.81 -11.39
N GLN A 28 9.60 25.30 -12.39
CA GLN A 28 8.56 26.31 -12.15
C GLN A 28 7.45 25.76 -11.24
N LEU A 29 7.05 24.49 -11.44
CA LEU A 29 6.10 23.82 -10.55
C LEU A 29 6.60 23.73 -9.10
N GLU A 30 7.88 23.41 -8.91
CA GLU A 30 8.49 23.33 -7.58
C GLU A 30 8.63 24.72 -6.92
N THR A 31 8.95 25.77 -7.71
CA THR A 31 8.95 27.16 -7.22
C THR A 31 7.56 27.59 -6.77
N VAL A 32 6.52 27.34 -7.59
CA VAL A 32 5.13 27.64 -7.23
C VAL A 32 4.67 26.86 -6.00
N ARG A 33 5.11 25.59 -5.84
CA ARG A 33 4.82 24.79 -4.65
C ARG A 33 5.43 25.39 -3.39
N TYR A 34 6.69 25.84 -3.46
CA TYR A 34 7.38 26.48 -2.35
C TYR A 34 6.72 27.81 -1.95
N GLU A 35 6.41 28.66 -2.93
CA GLU A 35 5.69 29.92 -2.73
C GLU A 35 4.30 29.69 -2.10
N ALA A 36 3.55 28.69 -2.58
CA ALA A 36 2.25 28.32 -2.00
C ALA A 36 2.37 27.86 -0.54
N SER A 37 3.39 27.07 -0.19
CA SER A 37 3.62 26.66 1.21
C SER A 37 4.01 27.82 2.13
N ALA A 38 4.84 28.76 1.65
CA ALA A 38 5.16 29.97 2.41
C ALA A 38 3.93 30.86 2.62
N GLN A 39 3.02 30.92 1.63
CA GLN A 39 1.76 31.65 1.76
C GLN A 39 0.85 31.02 2.84
N THR A 40 0.72 29.69 2.89
CA THR A 40 -0.10 29.02 3.92
C THR A 40 0.40 29.23 5.33
N ASP A 41 1.73 29.23 5.54
CA ASP A 41 2.32 29.49 6.86
C ASP A 41 2.03 30.92 7.35
N THR A 42 2.04 31.92 6.45
CA THR A 42 1.68 33.31 6.81
C THR A 42 0.20 33.50 7.16
N VAL A 43 -0.70 32.75 6.53
CA VAL A 43 -2.14 32.80 6.85
C VAL A 43 -2.39 32.15 8.22
N ALA A 44 -1.81 30.98 8.47
CA ALA A 44 -1.93 30.28 9.76
C ALA A 44 -1.40 31.13 10.94
N GLN A 45 -0.31 31.89 10.73
CA GLN A 45 0.22 32.79 11.75
C GLN A 45 -0.69 34.00 12.03
N THR A 46 -1.39 34.52 11.01
CA THR A 46 -2.26 35.70 11.15
C THR A 46 -3.56 35.39 11.90
N ASP A 47 -4.12 34.19 11.71
CA ASP A 47 -5.32 33.75 12.44
C ASP A 47 -5.02 33.48 13.94
N ALA A 48 -3.80 33.03 14.28
CA ALA A 48 -3.37 32.81 15.67
C ALA A 48 -3.27 34.11 16.48
N ASP A 49 -2.72 35.18 15.89
CA ASP A 49 -2.53 36.47 16.57
C ASP A 49 -3.85 37.23 16.79
N THR A 50 -4.93 36.89 16.08
CA THR A 50 -6.24 37.56 16.19
C THR A 50 -7.14 36.97 17.29
N GLN A 51 -6.81 35.79 17.85
CA GLN A 51 -7.68 35.08 18.82
C GLN A 51 -7.25 35.23 20.30
N THR A 52 -6.27 36.09 20.62
CA THR A 52 -5.72 36.24 21.98
C THR A 52 -6.24 37.47 22.75
N ASP A 53 -6.88 38.45 22.08
CA ASP A 53 -7.27 39.74 22.68
C ASP A 53 -8.78 39.92 22.99
N ALA A 54 -9.57 38.83 22.89
CA ALA A 54 -11.03 38.86 23.08
C ALA A 54 -11.54 38.34 24.45
N ALA A 55 -10.63 38.11 25.42
CA ALA A 55 -10.95 37.39 26.66
C ALA A 55 -10.65 38.16 27.97
N ALA A 56 -10.79 39.50 27.98
CA ALA A 56 -10.61 40.29 29.19
C ALA A 56 -11.39 41.64 29.22
N GLN A 57 -12.71 41.61 29.45
CA GLN A 57 -13.48 42.65 30.17
C GLN A 57 -15.00 42.37 30.15
N THR A 58 -15.58 41.94 31.28
CA THR A 58 -16.48 42.73 32.14
C THR A 58 -17.14 41.82 33.18
N ASP A 59 -16.86 42.08 34.45
CA ASP A 59 -17.69 41.70 35.60
C ASP A 59 -18.26 43.00 36.21
N VAL A 60 -19.12 42.92 37.24
CA VAL A 60 -19.65 43.98 38.12
C VAL A 60 -21.09 44.48 37.82
N VAL A 61 -22.06 43.80 38.48
CA VAL A 61 -23.11 44.33 39.41
C VAL A 61 -24.62 44.33 39.06
N ALA A 62 -25.37 43.86 40.09
CA ALA A 62 -26.80 43.99 40.46
C ALA A 62 -27.69 42.73 40.18
N GLN A 63 -28.17 41.95 41.16
CA GLN A 63 -29.15 42.23 42.24
C GLN A 63 -30.55 42.62 41.71
N THR A 64 -31.71 42.07 42.12
CA THR A 64 -32.12 41.06 43.15
C THR A 64 -33.60 40.70 42.90
N GLU A 65 -34.08 39.47 43.14
CA GLU A 65 -35.30 39.17 43.96
C GLU A 65 -35.58 37.67 44.19
N VAL A 66 -36.54 37.39 45.07
CA VAL A 66 -36.73 36.14 45.85
C VAL A 66 -38.15 35.61 45.66
N VAL A 67 -38.35 34.28 45.63
CA VAL A 67 -39.43 33.55 46.36
C VAL A 67 -39.00 32.08 46.51
N ALA A 68 -39.23 31.49 47.69
CA ALA A 68 -38.94 30.10 48.01
C ALA A 68 -40.17 29.18 47.84
N GLN A 69 -39.96 27.85 47.80
CA GLN A 69 -40.57 26.95 48.80
C GLN A 69 -39.94 25.55 48.83
N THR A 70 -39.97 24.97 50.03
CA THR A 70 -39.41 23.67 50.45
C THR A 70 -40.47 22.59 50.54
N GLU A 71 -40.02 21.32 50.54
CA GLU A 71 -40.39 20.18 51.43
C GLU A 71 -40.25 18.85 50.66
N ALA A 72 -39.34 17.94 51.02
CA ALA A 72 -39.26 17.05 52.21
C ALA A 72 -39.85 15.65 51.87
N ALA A 73 -39.00 14.61 51.81
CA ALA A 73 -38.88 13.54 52.83
C ALA A 73 -39.65 12.25 52.39
N THR A 74 -39.30 11.01 52.74
CA THR A 74 -38.19 10.40 53.52
C THR A 74 -38.12 8.88 53.22
N ALA A 75 -36.92 8.29 53.25
CA ALA A 75 -36.51 7.05 53.97
C ALA A 75 -37.31 5.72 53.81
N GLU A 76 -36.87 4.51 54.22
CA GLU A 76 -35.71 3.98 54.98
C GLU A 76 -35.08 2.77 54.23
N GLY A 77 -33.82 2.34 54.46
CA GLY A 77 -33.38 1.39 55.52
C GLY A 77 -33.22 -0.04 54.93
N GLY A 78 -32.40 -1.01 55.34
CA GLY A 78 -31.44 -1.23 56.46
C GLY A 78 -31.40 -2.76 56.73
N GLU A 79 -30.34 -3.47 57.18
CA GLU A 79 -28.93 -3.22 57.52
C GLU A 79 -28.15 -4.59 57.45
N GLY A 80 -26.83 -4.62 57.72
CA GLY A 80 -26.10 -5.86 58.11
C GLY A 80 -24.89 -6.29 57.25
N SER A 81 -23.75 -6.83 57.75
CA SER A 81 -22.84 -6.55 58.89
C SER A 81 -21.98 -7.81 59.22
N LEU A 82 -20.68 -7.63 59.55
CA LEU A 82 -19.68 -8.62 60.06
C LEU A 82 -19.16 -9.70 59.05
N ASP A 83 -17.86 -10.04 58.84
CA ASP A 83 -16.64 -10.30 59.69
C ASP A 83 -16.51 -11.81 60.06
N SER A 84 -15.37 -12.55 60.04
CA SER A 84 -13.90 -12.24 59.92
C SER A 84 -13.02 -13.45 59.47
N VAL A 85 -11.69 -13.23 59.27
CA VAL A 85 -10.50 -14.19 59.25
C VAL A 85 -10.49 -15.42 58.27
N ASP A 86 -9.39 -16.13 57.90
CA ASP A 86 -7.93 -16.06 58.16
C ASP A 86 -7.02 -16.83 57.11
N VAL A 87 -5.70 -16.59 57.15
CA VAL A 87 -4.51 -17.51 56.98
C VAL A 87 -4.30 -18.48 55.76
N VAL A 88 -3.12 -18.33 55.09
CA VAL A 88 -2.05 -19.30 54.61
C VAL A 88 -2.46 -20.66 53.95
N GLY A 89 -1.78 -21.24 52.93
CA GLY A 89 -0.60 -20.87 52.12
C GLY A 89 0.22 -22.10 51.60
N ALA A 90 1.08 -21.89 50.59
CA ALA A 90 2.26 -22.69 50.14
C ALA A 90 2.20 -24.20 49.72
N GLY A 91 3.03 -24.56 48.71
CA GLY A 91 3.45 -25.93 48.32
C GLY A 91 2.53 -26.66 47.31
N GLY A 92 2.98 -27.40 46.29
CA GLY A 92 4.28 -28.01 45.95
C GLY A 92 4.09 -29.53 45.77
N SER A 93 3.92 -30.09 44.56
CA SER A 93 4.96 -30.52 43.59
C SER A 93 5.19 -32.07 43.61
N LEU A 94 5.33 -32.68 42.41
CA LEU A 94 5.73 -34.09 42.14
C LEU A 94 4.72 -35.20 42.58
N GLY A 95 4.63 -36.37 41.93
CA GLY A 95 5.22 -36.85 40.67
C GLY A 95 4.97 -38.36 40.40
N ALA A 96 5.12 -38.78 39.14
CA ALA A 96 5.43 -40.13 38.61
C ALA A 96 4.63 -41.41 39.00
N GLU A 97 4.01 -42.00 37.96
CA GLU A 97 4.03 -43.42 37.53
C GLU A 97 3.74 -44.63 38.45
N GLY A 98 2.95 -45.59 37.93
CA GLY A 98 2.94 -46.99 38.39
C GLY A 98 1.60 -47.73 38.25
N GLY A 99 1.34 -48.39 37.12
CA GLY A 99 0.31 -49.44 37.01
C GLY A 99 0.89 -50.84 37.32
N PRO A 100 0.20 -51.96 36.99
CA PRO A 100 -1.13 -52.11 36.40
C PRO A 100 -2.03 -53.16 37.13
N VAL A 101 -3.23 -53.46 36.58
CA VAL A 101 -3.79 -54.83 36.32
C VAL A 101 -5.34 -54.84 36.28
N ALA A 102 -5.87 -55.51 35.24
CA ALA A 102 -7.21 -56.11 35.06
C ALA A 102 -8.50 -55.24 34.89
N SER A 103 -9.01 -55.30 33.65
CA SER A 103 -10.39 -55.64 33.29
C SER A 103 -11.58 -54.77 33.74
N SER A 104 -12.17 -54.05 32.78
CA SER A 104 -13.54 -54.35 32.31
C SER A 104 -13.89 -53.67 30.99
N THR A 105 -14.58 -54.41 30.11
CA THR A 105 -15.11 -53.94 28.82
C THR A 105 -16.36 -53.07 29.02
N ILE A 106 -16.35 -51.81 28.56
CA ILE A 106 -17.57 -51.06 28.24
C ILE A 106 -17.41 -50.32 26.89
N ILE A 107 -18.51 -50.32 26.14
CA ILE A 107 -18.71 -49.80 24.77
C ILE A 107 -18.47 -48.28 24.71
N GLY A 108 -17.75 -47.78 23.69
CA GLY A 108 -17.57 -46.33 23.52
C GLY A 108 -16.79 -45.89 22.26
N THR A 109 -17.53 -45.66 21.17
CA THR A 109 -17.31 -44.66 20.11
C THR A 109 -15.90 -44.47 19.50
N ASP A 110 -15.74 -44.89 18.25
CA ASP A 110 -14.67 -44.44 17.33
C ASP A 110 -14.69 -42.91 17.10
N VAL A 111 -13.76 -42.17 17.73
CA VAL A 111 -13.26 -40.89 17.20
C VAL A 111 -11.77 -40.75 17.53
N ALA A 112 -10.91 -41.23 16.64
CA ALA A 112 -9.47 -40.98 16.68
C ALA A 112 -8.95 -40.43 15.35
N ILE A 113 -9.48 -39.28 14.93
CA ILE A 113 -8.85 -38.51 13.84
C ILE A 113 -7.65 -37.76 14.42
N MET A 114 -6.51 -38.44 14.53
CA MET A 114 -5.22 -37.76 14.64
C MET A 114 -4.95 -37.03 13.32
N THR A 115 -5.45 -35.81 13.20
CA THR A 115 -5.10 -34.89 12.10
C THR A 115 -3.69 -34.36 12.35
N SER A 116 -2.70 -35.25 12.20
CA SER A 116 -1.29 -34.88 12.10
C SER A 116 -1.14 -33.94 10.91
N ALA A 117 -1.07 -32.64 11.17
CA ALA A 117 -0.99 -31.62 10.14
C ALA A 117 0.17 -31.95 9.20
N PRO A 118 -0.07 -32.18 7.89
CA PRO A 118 1.01 -32.46 6.96
C PRO A 118 1.92 -31.23 6.92
N LEU A 119 3.23 -31.43 7.19
CA LEU A 119 4.23 -30.41 6.88
C LEU A 119 4.09 -30.06 5.40
N LEU A 120 3.53 -28.89 5.14
CA LEU A 120 3.09 -28.49 3.80
C LEU A 120 4.30 -28.47 2.87
N SER A 121 4.46 -29.54 2.08
CA SER A 121 5.57 -29.64 1.14
C SER A 121 5.46 -28.46 0.19
N LYS A 122 6.56 -27.72 0.04
CA LYS A 122 6.60 -26.46 -0.73
C LYS A 122 6.55 -26.75 -2.23
N SER A 123 5.44 -27.31 -2.69
CA SER A 123 5.12 -27.40 -4.11
C SER A 123 5.07 -25.97 -4.66
N LYS A 124 5.75 -25.73 -5.77
CA LYS A 124 5.75 -24.40 -6.41
C LYS A 124 4.35 -24.20 -7.00
N THR A 125 3.55 -23.33 -6.38
CA THR A 125 2.20 -23.00 -6.83
C THR A 125 2.21 -22.67 -8.32
N ARG A 126 1.53 -23.49 -9.13
CA ARG A 126 1.36 -23.20 -10.56
C ARG A 126 0.20 -22.23 -10.72
N TRP A 127 0.50 -20.94 -10.65
CA TRP A 127 -0.45 -19.86 -10.89
C TRP A 127 -1.05 -19.94 -12.30
N SER A 128 -2.37 -20.03 -12.40
CA SER A 128 -3.16 -19.92 -13.63
C SER A 128 -3.59 -18.48 -13.91
N PRO A 129 -4.00 -18.12 -15.14
CA PRO A 129 -4.57 -16.80 -15.42
C PRO A 129 -5.81 -16.45 -14.56
N ALA A 130 -6.58 -17.46 -14.14
CA ALA A 130 -7.70 -17.27 -13.22
C ALA A 130 -7.23 -16.90 -11.80
N ASP A 131 -6.10 -17.47 -11.35
CA ASP A 131 -5.47 -17.10 -10.07
C ASP A 131 -4.93 -15.68 -10.10
N PHE A 132 -4.27 -15.28 -11.20
CA PHE A 132 -3.86 -13.90 -11.43
C PHE A 132 -5.06 -12.94 -11.33
N ARG A 133 -6.15 -13.22 -12.06
CA ARG A 133 -7.34 -12.37 -12.09
C ARG A 133 -7.98 -12.25 -10.71
N ARG A 134 -8.21 -13.37 -10.02
CA ARG A 134 -8.74 -13.41 -8.64
C ARG A 134 -7.85 -12.65 -7.65
N ARG A 135 -6.53 -12.62 -7.89
CA ARG A 135 -5.57 -12.00 -6.97
C ARG A 135 -5.40 -10.51 -7.19
N LEU A 136 -5.34 -10.07 -8.45
CA LEU A 136 -5.23 -8.65 -8.79
C LEU A 136 -6.56 -7.92 -8.59
N LEU A 137 -7.68 -8.49 -9.04
CA LEU A 137 -9.00 -7.88 -8.86
C LEU A 137 -9.49 -8.09 -7.42
N VAL A 138 -9.08 -7.18 -6.54
CA VAL A 138 -9.80 -6.88 -5.29
C VAL A 138 -11.15 -6.23 -5.60
N ASP A 139 -12.01 -6.18 -4.59
CA ASP A 139 -13.18 -5.32 -4.60
C ASP A 139 -12.77 -3.89 -5.01
N PRO A 140 -13.35 -3.31 -6.08
CA PRO A 140 -13.07 -1.94 -6.51
C PRO A 140 -13.28 -0.89 -5.40
N ALA A 141 -14.15 -1.16 -4.43
CA ALA A 141 -14.37 -0.28 -3.28
C ALA A 141 -13.15 -0.15 -2.36
N LEU A 142 -12.20 -1.10 -2.41
CA LEU A 142 -10.99 -1.07 -1.58
C LEU A 142 -9.91 -0.17 -2.17
N LEU A 143 -9.48 -0.44 -3.41
CA LEU A 143 -8.31 0.22 -4.01
C LEU A 143 -8.66 1.23 -5.13
N GLY A 144 -9.93 1.48 -5.38
CA GLY A 144 -10.36 2.52 -6.32
C GLY A 144 -10.11 2.21 -7.80
N PRO A 145 -10.62 3.06 -8.70
CA PRO A 145 -10.60 2.83 -10.14
C PRO A 145 -9.18 2.90 -10.76
N GLU A 146 -8.26 3.68 -10.18
CA GLU A 146 -6.88 3.84 -10.67
C GLU A 146 -6.10 2.53 -10.57
N TYR A 147 -6.26 1.81 -9.46
CA TYR A 147 -5.66 0.49 -9.28
C TYR A 147 -6.28 -0.54 -10.23
N ILE A 148 -7.61 -0.52 -10.40
CA ILE A 148 -8.32 -1.42 -11.31
C ILE A 148 -7.87 -1.19 -12.76
N ALA A 149 -7.67 0.06 -13.19
CA ALA A 149 -7.16 0.39 -14.53
C ALA A 149 -5.76 -0.22 -14.77
N LEU A 150 -4.85 -0.13 -13.79
CA LEU A 150 -3.52 -0.78 -13.86
C LEU A 150 -3.64 -2.31 -13.92
N ALA A 151 -4.51 -2.90 -13.10
CA ALA A 151 -4.73 -4.35 -13.04
C ALA A 151 -5.29 -4.90 -14.36
N ASP A 152 -6.31 -4.23 -14.93
CA ASP A 152 -6.89 -4.59 -16.23
C ASP A 152 -5.89 -4.42 -17.37
N GLY A 153 -5.05 -3.36 -17.36
CA GLY A 153 -3.94 -3.22 -18.29
C GLY A 153 -2.96 -4.40 -18.20
N CYS A 154 -2.67 -4.89 -16.99
CA CYS A 154 -1.77 -6.02 -16.79
C CYS A 154 -2.39 -7.35 -17.24
N LEU A 155 -3.71 -7.52 -17.10
CA LEU A 155 -4.44 -8.68 -17.63
C LEU A 155 -4.45 -8.65 -19.16
N LYS A 156 -4.75 -7.51 -19.79
CA LYS A 156 -4.67 -7.33 -21.26
C LYS A 156 -3.28 -7.64 -21.80
N LEU A 157 -2.22 -7.24 -21.10
CA LEU A 157 -0.84 -7.59 -21.47
C LEU A 157 -0.57 -9.10 -21.35
N HIS A 158 -1.11 -9.76 -20.34
CA HIS A 158 -0.99 -11.21 -20.15
C HIS A 158 -1.75 -12.01 -21.24
N GLU A 159 -2.88 -11.50 -21.70
CA GLU A 159 -3.71 -12.11 -22.75
C GLU A 159 -3.12 -11.90 -24.16
N SER A 160 -2.48 -10.75 -24.41
CA SER A 160 -1.98 -10.35 -25.75
C SER A 160 -0.52 -10.71 -26.04
N ALA A 161 0.30 -11.00 -25.02
CA ALA A 161 1.74 -11.19 -25.20
C ALA A 161 2.23 -12.54 -24.64
N PRO A 162 3.20 -13.21 -25.30
CA PRO A 162 3.72 -14.49 -24.83
C PRO A 162 4.38 -14.36 -23.45
N LEU A 163 4.04 -15.28 -22.54
CA LEU A 163 4.59 -15.28 -21.19
C LEU A 163 6.09 -15.47 -21.20
N THR A 164 6.82 -14.49 -20.66
CA THR A 164 8.28 -14.52 -20.59
C THR A 164 8.73 -15.03 -19.22
N LYS A 165 9.87 -15.73 -19.19
CA LYS A 165 10.63 -15.96 -17.94
C LYS A 165 11.54 -14.77 -17.59
N LYS A 166 11.42 -13.65 -18.32
CA LYS A 166 12.26 -12.47 -18.15
C LYS A 166 11.67 -11.62 -17.02
N MET A 167 12.54 -11.11 -16.16
CA MET A 167 12.17 -10.42 -14.94
C MET A 167 12.11 -8.90 -15.16
N LEU A 168 11.17 -8.23 -14.50
CA LEU A 168 11.09 -6.76 -14.47
C LEU A 168 12.13 -6.19 -13.48
N GLY A 169 12.98 -5.27 -13.96
CA GLY A 169 14.10 -4.69 -13.20
C GLY A 169 15.15 -5.71 -12.74
N THR A 170 16.14 -5.24 -11.96
CA THR A 170 17.16 -6.13 -11.38
C THR A 170 16.67 -6.79 -10.09
N LYS A 171 17.31 -7.88 -9.66
CA LYS A 171 17.00 -8.51 -8.36
C LYS A 171 17.37 -7.62 -7.17
N ALA A 172 18.41 -6.81 -7.29
CA ALA A 172 18.96 -5.97 -6.22
C ALA A 172 18.10 -4.74 -5.90
N SER A 173 17.27 -4.30 -6.85
CA SER A 173 16.38 -3.14 -6.72
C SER A 173 14.97 -3.47 -6.23
N ARG A 174 14.59 -4.75 -6.14
CA ARG A 174 13.23 -5.19 -5.77
C ARG A 174 12.95 -4.97 -4.27
N PRO A 175 11.70 -4.66 -3.88
CA PRO A 175 11.29 -4.69 -2.49
C PRO A 175 11.58 -6.07 -1.84
N PRO A 176 12.21 -6.13 -0.65
CA PRO A 176 12.53 -7.40 0.01
C PRO A 176 11.33 -8.32 0.24
N GLN A 177 10.15 -7.73 0.51
CA GLN A 177 8.88 -8.44 0.70
C GLN A 177 8.49 -9.22 -0.56
N LEU A 178 8.61 -8.60 -1.75
CA LEU A 178 8.39 -9.29 -3.04
C LEU A 178 9.42 -10.40 -3.26
N VAL A 179 10.69 -10.16 -2.92
CA VAL A 179 11.76 -11.18 -3.03
C VAL A 179 11.47 -12.38 -2.12
N GLN A 180 10.96 -12.13 -0.90
CA GLN A 180 10.59 -13.16 0.06
C GLN A 180 9.36 -13.96 -0.42
N TRP A 181 8.30 -13.28 -0.83
CA TRP A 181 7.10 -13.91 -1.42
C TRP A 181 7.44 -14.81 -2.62
N ILE A 182 8.36 -14.39 -3.49
CA ILE A 182 8.88 -15.21 -4.60
C ILE A 182 9.64 -16.45 -4.09
N LYS A 183 10.52 -16.30 -3.08
CA LYS A 183 11.28 -17.41 -2.47
C LYS A 183 10.37 -18.45 -1.81
N GLU A 184 9.28 -18.00 -1.20
CA GLU A 184 8.30 -18.85 -0.51
C GLU A 184 7.41 -19.67 -1.46
N GLY A 185 7.60 -19.53 -2.77
CA GLY A 185 6.86 -20.26 -3.78
C GLY A 185 5.62 -19.51 -4.29
N ARG A 186 5.52 -18.20 -3.99
CA ARG A 186 4.39 -17.34 -4.34
C ARG A 186 3.09 -17.83 -3.67
N PRO A 187 3.00 -17.76 -2.33
CA PRO A 187 1.77 -18.12 -1.60
C PRO A 187 0.59 -17.24 -2.05
N PHE A 188 -0.62 -17.78 -1.93
CA PHE A 188 -1.84 -17.03 -2.27
C PHE A 188 -2.11 -15.90 -1.28
N GLN A 189 -1.71 -16.09 -0.02
CA GLN A 189 -1.80 -15.10 1.05
C GLN A 189 -1.08 -13.80 0.67
N ASP A 190 -1.57 -12.69 1.19
CA ASP A 190 -0.84 -11.42 1.19
C ASP A 190 0.36 -11.49 2.16
N VAL A 191 1.33 -10.60 1.95
CA VAL A 191 2.36 -10.33 2.97
C VAL A 191 1.67 -9.76 4.22
N HIS A 192 2.33 -9.84 5.38
CA HIS A 192 1.85 -9.10 6.54
C HIS A 192 1.92 -7.60 6.23
N ILE A 193 0.81 -6.90 6.47
CA ILE A 193 0.63 -5.48 6.24
C ILE A 193 0.17 -4.89 7.58
N ASP A 194 0.93 -3.93 8.07
CA ASP A 194 0.70 -3.20 9.31
C ASP A 194 0.66 -1.68 9.02
N ALA A 195 0.33 -0.87 10.02
CA ALA A 195 0.21 0.58 9.90
C ALA A 195 1.52 1.30 9.50
N THR A 196 2.69 0.66 9.57
CA THR A 196 3.98 1.23 9.14
C THR A 196 4.44 0.71 7.78
N PHE A 197 3.74 -0.28 7.22
CA PHE A 197 4.10 -0.95 5.97
C PHE A 197 4.20 0.04 4.81
N ALA A 198 3.21 0.92 4.65
CA ALA A 198 3.19 1.86 3.53
C ALA A 198 4.37 2.85 3.55
N GLU A 199 4.76 3.37 4.72
CA GLU A 199 5.88 4.32 4.86
C GLU A 199 7.21 3.68 4.41
N THR A 200 7.46 2.44 4.81
CA THR A 200 8.71 1.74 4.50
C THR A 200 8.71 1.09 3.11
N PHE A 201 7.54 0.73 2.58
CA PHE A 201 7.41 0.04 1.31
C PHE A 201 7.35 0.97 0.10
N ALA A 202 6.72 2.15 0.21
CA ALA A 202 6.61 3.12 -0.89
C ALA A 202 7.97 3.49 -1.53
N PRO A 203 9.03 3.86 -0.77
CA PRO A 203 10.31 4.23 -1.37
C PRO A 203 11.01 3.05 -2.06
N LEU A 204 10.75 1.82 -1.62
CA LEU A 204 11.28 0.60 -2.22
C LEU A 204 10.61 0.30 -3.57
N VAL A 205 9.29 0.54 -3.67
CA VAL A 205 8.54 0.40 -4.93
C VAL A 205 9.01 1.46 -5.93
N TRP A 206 9.13 2.74 -5.54
CA TRP A 206 9.67 3.80 -6.40
C TRP A 206 11.09 3.49 -6.88
N LYS A 207 11.99 3.11 -5.97
CA LYS A 207 13.37 2.74 -6.32
C LYS A 207 13.42 1.59 -7.33
N TRP A 208 12.55 0.59 -7.17
CA TRP A 208 12.44 -0.51 -8.12
C TRP A 208 11.91 -0.05 -9.48
N TRP A 209 10.81 0.72 -9.50
CA TRP A 209 10.17 1.26 -10.69
C TRP A 209 11.11 2.16 -11.50
N CYS A 210 11.86 3.03 -10.83
CA CYS A 210 12.88 3.87 -11.46
C CYS A 210 14.03 3.05 -12.06
N SER A 211 14.48 1.97 -11.40
CA SER A 211 15.57 1.12 -11.90
C SER A 211 15.28 0.34 -13.19
N MET A 212 14.01 0.29 -13.63
CA MET A 212 13.57 -0.43 -14.84
C MET A 212 13.05 0.49 -15.95
N GLN A 213 13.01 1.81 -15.71
CA GLN A 213 12.55 2.74 -16.73
C GLN A 213 13.46 2.65 -17.97
N PRO A 214 12.89 2.77 -19.17
CA PRO A 214 13.69 2.88 -20.39
C PRO A 214 14.63 4.10 -20.34
N GLU A 215 15.80 3.99 -20.98
CA GLU A 215 16.85 5.03 -21.02
C GLU A 215 16.37 6.42 -21.48
N TRP A 216 15.25 6.47 -22.20
CA TRP A 216 14.65 7.71 -22.72
C TRP A 216 13.74 8.42 -21.72
N ARG A 217 13.48 7.87 -20.52
CA ARG A 217 12.76 8.58 -19.46
C ARG A 217 13.70 9.36 -18.55
N VAL A 218 13.31 10.59 -18.25
CA VAL A 218 13.95 11.43 -17.24
C VAL A 218 13.39 11.06 -15.87
N ILE A 219 14.27 10.84 -14.90
CA ILE A 219 13.94 10.60 -13.49
C ILE A 219 14.46 11.80 -12.70
N VAL A 220 13.60 12.38 -11.87
CA VAL A 220 13.88 13.53 -10.99
C VAL A 220 13.40 13.13 -9.59
N ASP A 221 14.24 13.34 -8.57
CA ASP A 221 13.94 13.07 -7.15
C ASP A 221 13.35 11.67 -6.89
N GLY A 222 13.87 10.67 -7.61
CA GLY A 222 13.47 9.27 -7.48
C GLY A 222 12.13 8.92 -8.13
N LYS A 223 11.54 9.82 -8.94
CA LYS A 223 10.29 9.58 -9.69
C LYS A 223 10.47 9.93 -11.18
N PRO A 224 9.84 9.20 -12.10
CA PRO A 224 9.90 9.53 -13.53
C PRO A 224 9.01 10.73 -13.86
N LEU A 225 9.43 11.57 -14.81
CA LEU A 225 8.58 12.65 -15.32
C LEU A 225 7.47 12.11 -16.24
N PRO A 226 6.24 12.68 -16.20
CA PRO A 226 5.19 12.38 -17.16
C PRO A 226 5.67 12.59 -18.59
N VAL A 227 5.29 11.68 -19.50
CA VAL A 227 5.82 11.67 -20.87
C VAL A 227 4.77 11.18 -21.86
N ASN A 228 4.68 11.85 -23.01
CA ASN A 228 3.97 11.32 -24.19
C ASN A 228 4.94 10.45 -24.98
N TRP A 229 4.57 9.21 -25.28
CA TRP A 229 5.53 8.21 -25.78
C TRP A 229 5.94 8.47 -27.23
N THR A 230 7.24 8.68 -27.46
CA THR A 230 7.81 8.92 -28.81
C THR A 230 8.85 7.86 -29.22
N SER A 231 9.12 6.88 -28.36
CA SER A 231 10.21 5.91 -28.51
C SER A 231 9.70 4.49 -28.82
N ARG A 232 10.48 3.74 -29.61
CA ARG A 232 10.23 2.33 -29.94
C ARG A 232 11.01 1.33 -29.08
N LYS A 233 11.87 1.79 -28.16
CA LYS A 233 12.67 0.91 -27.29
C LYS A 233 11.96 0.64 -25.98
N TRP A 234 11.19 -0.44 -25.94
CA TRP A 234 10.41 -0.89 -24.79
C TRP A 234 11.01 -2.12 -24.07
N ASP A 235 12.21 -2.55 -24.46
CA ASP A 235 12.81 -3.81 -24.03
C ASP A 235 12.97 -3.97 -22.51
N SER A 236 13.10 -2.91 -21.72
CA SER A 236 13.18 -3.03 -20.25
C SER A 236 11.83 -3.41 -19.62
N LEU A 237 10.72 -2.89 -20.17
CA LEU A 237 9.36 -3.09 -19.66
C LEU A 237 8.58 -4.18 -20.39
N ASN A 238 9.01 -4.60 -21.59
CA ASN A 238 8.44 -5.74 -22.31
C ASN A 238 8.84 -7.07 -21.61
N LYS A 239 8.16 -7.35 -20.49
CA LYS A 239 8.40 -8.44 -19.54
C LYS A 239 7.06 -8.95 -19.02
N CYS A 240 6.46 -9.88 -19.74
CA CYS A 240 5.16 -10.44 -19.42
C CYS A 240 5.30 -11.71 -18.55
N GLY A 241 4.34 -11.97 -17.66
CA GLY A 241 4.34 -13.14 -16.76
C GLY A 241 4.48 -12.81 -15.26
N LEU A 242 4.62 -13.84 -14.42
CA LEU A 242 4.66 -13.75 -12.95
C LEU A 242 5.69 -12.73 -12.42
N ASP A 243 6.92 -12.81 -12.93
CA ASP A 243 8.05 -11.98 -12.47
C ASP A 243 8.18 -10.66 -13.26
N GLY A 244 7.18 -10.39 -14.11
CA GLY A 244 6.96 -9.22 -14.93
C GLY A 244 6.01 -8.20 -14.28
N TRP A 245 5.15 -7.58 -15.09
CA TRP A 245 4.14 -6.61 -14.63
C TRP A 245 3.24 -7.08 -13.49
N PHE A 246 2.90 -8.38 -13.42
CA PHE A 246 2.10 -8.90 -12.31
C PHE A 246 2.75 -8.64 -10.94
N SER A 247 4.07 -8.81 -10.83
CA SER A 247 4.80 -8.51 -9.59
C SER A 247 4.72 -7.02 -9.21
N LEU A 248 4.61 -6.12 -10.19
CA LEU A 248 4.49 -4.69 -9.98
C LEU A 248 3.07 -4.32 -9.52
N VAL A 249 2.03 -4.80 -10.18
CA VAL A 249 0.63 -4.60 -9.75
C VAL A 249 0.37 -5.21 -8.37
N LEU A 250 0.98 -6.36 -8.06
CA LEU A 250 0.93 -6.96 -6.72
C LEU A 250 1.60 -6.07 -5.65
N CYS A 251 2.71 -5.41 -5.96
CA CYS A 251 3.31 -4.43 -5.05
C CYS A 251 2.39 -3.21 -4.86
N MET A 252 1.77 -2.70 -5.94
CA MET A 252 0.80 -1.60 -5.83
C MET A 252 -0.42 -1.99 -4.98
N LYS A 253 -0.85 -3.25 -5.05
CA LYS A 253 -1.89 -3.81 -4.16
C LYS A 253 -1.46 -3.77 -2.69
N TRP A 254 -0.28 -4.28 -2.37
CA TRP A 254 0.23 -4.29 -0.99
C TRP A 254 0.40 -2.90 -0.41
N TRP A 255 0.91 -1.95 -1.22
CA TRP A 255 1.01 -0.56 -0.80
C TRP A 255 -0.38 0.04 -0.54
N GLY A 256 -1.33 -0.12 -1.47
CA GLY A 256 -2.70 0.39 -1.30
C GLY A 256 -3.42 -0.18 -0.08
N LEU A 257 -3.28 -1.49 0.18
CA LEU A 257 -3.79 -2.13 1.39
C LEU A 257 -3.08 -1.61 2.67
N GLY A 258 -1.79 -1.32 2.60
CA GLY A 258 -1.05 -0.66 3.68
C GLY A 258 -1.55 0.74 3.99
N LEU A 259 -2.04 1.49 2.99
CA LEU A 259 -2.67 2.80 3.20
C LEU A 259 -4.06 2.69 3.82
N GLN A 260 -4.78 1.58 3.63
CA GLN A 260 -6.06 1.35 4.33
C GLN A 260 -5.87 1.05 5.82
N ALA A 261 -4.73 0.47 6.19
CA ALA A 261 -4.34 0.20 7.57
C ALA A 261 -3.52 1.34 8.21
N TYR A 262 -3.32 2.45 7.50
CA TYR A 262 -2.52 3.58 7.96
C TYR A 262 -3.40 4.58 8.73
N GLU A 263 -3.07 4.81 9.99
CA GLU A 263 -3.69 5.84 10.83
C GLU A 263 -2.62 6.88 11.20
N GLY A 264 -2.59 8.01 10.49
CA GLY A 264 -1.61 9.06 10.71
C GLY A 264 -1.78 10.27 9.78
N GLU A 265 -1.18 11.39 10.15
CA GLU A 265 -1.37 12.69 9.47
C GLU A 265 -0.87 12.72 8.01
N LYS A 266 0.08 11.84 7.65
CA LYS A 266 0.65 11.75 6.29
C LYS A 266 -0.22 10.95 5.31
N GLU A 267 -1.37 10.42 5.75
CA GLU A 267 -2.26 9.60 4.93
C GLU A 267 -2.57 10.24 3.56
N PRO A 268 -2.90 11.55 3.46
CA PRO A 268 -3.25 12.17 2.18
C PRO A 268 -2.06 12.25 1.22
N ASP A 269 -0.87 12.60 1.73
CA ASP A 269 0.37 12.68 0.95
C ASP A 269 0.81 11.30 0.46
N MET A 270 0.71 10.28 1.32
CA MET A 270 1.07 8.92 0.97
C MET A 270 0.08 8.29 -0.03
N ARG A 271 -1.21 8.65 0.07
CA ARG A 271 -2.23 8.30 -0.92
C ARG A 271 -1.99 9.01 -2.25
N ALA A 272 -1.65 10.30 -2.24
CA ALA A 272 -1.29 11.04 -3.44
C ALA A 272 -0.04 10.45 -4.12
N ASP A 273 0.96 10.03 -3.35
CA ASP A 273 2.16 9.37 -3.88
C ASP A 273 1.87 8.00 -4.52
N TRP A 274 1.00 7.21 -3.89
CA TRP A 274 0.53 5.93 -4.44
C TRP A 274 -0.29 6.12 -5.72
N LEU A 275 -1.16 7.12 -5.77
CA LEU A 275 -1.91 7.50 -6.98
C LEU A 275 -0.98 7.98 -8.10
N ALA A 276 0.07 8.75 -7.78
CA ALA A 276 1.09 9.16 -8.76
C ALA A 276 1.86 7.96 -9.34
N ALA A 277 2.20 6.97 -8.49
CA ALA A 277 2.79 5.71 -8.94
C ALA A 277 1.84 4.90 -9.84
N LEU A 278 0.56 4.78 -9.46
CA LEU A 278 -0.47 4.11 -10.27
C LEU A 278 -0.65 4.79 -11.64
N ALA A 279 -0.75 6.12 -11.67
CA ALA A 279 -0.91 6.90 -12.89
C ALA A 279 0.28 6.69 -13.84
N ASP A 280 1.51 6.77 -13.34
CA ASP A 280 2.71 6.57 -14.15
C ASP A 280 2.85 5.14 -14.68
N MET A 281 2.62 4.14 -13.83
CA MET A 281 2.66 2.73 -14.24
C MET A 281 1.57 2.38 -15.25
N THR A 282 0.35 2.92 -15.08
CA THR A 282 -0.77 2.72 -16.01
C THR A 282 -0.49 3.35 -17.36
N ASN A 283 0.04 4.58 -17.35
CA ASN A 283 0.48 5.30 -18.54
C ASN A 283 1.56 4.48 -19.29
N MET A 284 2.63 4.06 -18.61
CA MET A 284 3.69 3.25 -19.22
C MET A 284 3.23 1.87 -19.72
N LEU A 285 2.22 1.28 -19.07
CA LEU A 285 1.61 0.02 -19.52
C LEU A 285 0.75 0.20 -20.77
N GLY A 286 0.01 1.31 -20.87
CA GLY A 286 -0.71 1.71 -22.08
C GLY A 286 0.23 1.82 -23.28
N GLY A 287 1.34 2.54 -23.13
CA GLY A 287 2.32 2.70 -24.20
C GLY A 287 3.01 1.40 -24.63
N LEU A 288 3.26 0.48 -23.69
CA LEU A 288 3.73 -0.86 -24.02
C LEU A 288 2.68 -1.65 -24.83
N LEU A 289 1.40 -1.56 -24.46
CA LEU A 289 0.32 -2.25 -25.17
C LEU A 289 0.15 -1.71 -26.61
N GLU A 290 0.13 -0.40 -26.80
CA GLU A 290 0.06 0.21 -28.14
C GLU A 290 1.28 -0.12 -29.00
N PHE A 291 2.48 -0.14 -28.40
CA PHE A 291 3.71 -0.56 -29.08
C PHE A 291 3.63 -2.04 -29.54
N LEU A 292 3.12 -2.94 -28.71
CA LEU A 292 2.96 -4.36 -29.07
C LEU A 292 1.90 -4.57 -30.15
N GLN A 293 0.77 -3.85 -30.08
CA GLN A 293 -0.29 -3.91 -31.08
C GLN A 293 0.22 -3.44 -32.45
N SER A 294 0.85 -2.26 -32.50
CA SER A 294 1.41 -1.68 -33.74
C SER A 294 2.58 -2.49 -34.32
N SER A 295 3.36 -3.18 -33.48
CA SER A 295 4.42 -4.10 -33.92
C SER A 295 3.87 -5.40 -34.53
N THR A 296 2.62 -5.76 -34.22
CA THR A 296 1.96 -6.97 -34.74
C THR A 296 1.22 -6.70 -36.07
N THR A 297 1.02 -5.43 -36.46
CA THR A 297 0.25 -5.03 -37.65
C THR A 297 1.09 -4.83 -38.92
N VAL A 298 2.37 -5.21 -38.90
CA VAL A 298 3.26 -5.10 -40.08
C VAL A 298 3.33 -6.47 -40.79
N PRO A 299 2.73 -6.62 -41.99
CA PRO A 299 2.84 -7.83 -42.81
C PRO A 299 4.19 -7.94 -43.55
#